data_AF-A0A979G5Q8-F1
#
_entry.id   AF-A0A979G5Q8-F1
#
_cell.length_a   1.000
_cell.length_b   1.000
_cell.length_c   1.000
_cell.angle_alpha   90.00
_cell.angle_beta   90.00
_cell.angle_gamma   90.00
#
_symmetry.space_group_name_H-M   'P 1'
#
loop_
_entity.id
_entity.type
_entity.pdbx_description
1 polymer ?
#
loop_
_entity_poly.entity_id
_entity_poly.type
_entity_poly.pdbx_seq_one_letter_code
_entity_poly.pdbx_strand_id
1 'polypeptide(L)'
;MIIAESLTERKAAKRAIRKQLKNMGIILKDVKERSEYHYNTVVTAFDPEHKHWNQSLIDLAAEMIAEKKKEAKEKKQSLLTK
;
A
#
# COMPACT_ATOMS: atom_id res chain seq x y z
N MET A 1 1.40 11.54 14.28
CA MET A 1 0.45 10.46 14.62
C MET A 1 -0.83 10.75 13.85
N ILE A 2 -1.09 10.07 12.73
CA ILE A 2 -2.30 10.32 11.94
C ILE A 2 -3.34 9.29 12.39
N ILE A 3 -4.16 9.67 13.36
CA ILE A 3 -5.37 8.92 13.69
C ILE A 3 -6.35 9.26 12.57
N ALA A 4 -6.75 8.29 11.74
CA ALA A 4 -7.81 8.53 10.76
C ALA A 4 -9.13 8.76 11.52
N GLU A 5 -9.61 10.00 11.53
CA GLU A 5 -10.65 10.55 12.41
C GLU A 5 -12.07 10.20 11.93
N SER A 6 -12.26 9.76 10.68
CA SER A 6 -13.57 9.33 10.15
C SER A 6 -13.56 8.09 9.24
N LEU A 7 -14.68 7.36 9.16
CA LEU A 7 -14.87 6.22 8.23
C LEU A 7 -14.64 6.63 6.76
N THR A 8 -15.00 7.87 6.42
CA THR A 8 -14.79 8.50 5.12
C THR A 8 -13.31 8.66 4.77
N GLU A 9 -12.48 9.12 5.72
CA GLU A 9 -11.03 9.23 5.52
C GLU A 9 -10.38 7.87 5.33
N ARG A 10 -10.78 6.87 6.13
CA ARG A 10 -10.27 5.50 5.98
C ARG A 10 -10.63 4.93 4.60
N LYS A 11 -11.84 5.17 4.13
CA LYS A 11 -12.29 4.77 2.79
C LYS A 11 -11.46 5.46 1.69
N ALA A 12 -11.23 6.77 1.82
CA ALA A 12 -10.39 7.52 0.88
C ALA A 12 -8.93 7.02 0.88
N ALA A 13 -8.35 6.78 2.06
CA ALA A 13 -7.00 6.26 2.22
C ALA A 13 -6.85 4.87 1.58
N LYS A 14 -7.78 3.94 1.84
CA LYS A 14 -7.79 2.61 1.21
C LYS A 14 -7.82 2.71 -0.32
N ARG A 15 -8.69 3.57 -0.88
CA ARG A 15 -8.76 3.81 -2.33
C ARG A 15 -7.44 4.35 -2.88
N ALA A 16 -6.84 5.33 -2.19
CA ALA A 16 -5.58 5.93 -2.59
C ALA A 16 -4.43 4.91 -2.60
N ILE A 17 -4.29 4.13 -1.52
CA ILE A 17 -3.24 3.11 -1.41
C ILE A 17 -3.43 2.01 -2.45
N ARG A 18 -4.65 1.50 -2.64
CA ARG A 18 -4.93 0.48 -3.66
C ARG A 18 -4.60 0.95 -5.07
N LYS A 19 -4.88 2.22 -5.39
CA LYS A 19 -4.47 2.84 -6.66
C LYS A 19 -2.95 2.91 -6.78
N GLN A 20 -2.25 3.30 -5.71
CA GLN A 20 -0.78 3.37 -5.72
C GLN A 20 -0.11 2.00 -5.86
N LEU A 21 -0.59 0.98 -5.14
CA LEU A 21 -0.13 -0.41 -5.28
C LEU A 21 -0.26 -0.87 -6.74
N LYS A 22 -1.44 -0.68 -7.34
CA LYS A 22 -1.69 -1.02 -8.76
C LYS A 22 -0.73 -0.28 -9.71
N ASN A 23 -0.54 1.02 -9.52
CA ASN A 23 0.37 1.83 -10.34
C ASN A 23 1.83 1.36 -10.25
N MET A 24 2.22 0.77 -9.12
CA MET A 24 3.56 0.22 -8.89
C MET A 24 3.66 -1.27 -9.24
N GLY A 25 2.57 -1.88 -9.74
CA GLY A 25 2.52 -3.31 -10.08
C GLY A 25 2.53 -4.24 -8.87
N ILE A 26 2.24 -3.74 -7.67
CA ILE A 26 2.17 -4.53 -6.43
C ILE A 26 0.75 -5.10 -6.30
N ILE A 27 0.64 -6.42 -6.15
CA ILE A 27 -0.64 -7.11 -5.91
C ILE A 27 -0.83 -7.40 -4.42
N LEU A 28 -2.08 -7.61 -3.98
CA LEU A 28 -2.37 -7.90 -2.57
C LEU A 28 -1.72 -9.19 -2.07
N LYS A 29 -1.41 -10.12 -2.98
CA LYS A 29 -0.66 -11.33 -2.67
C LYS A 29 0.76 -11.01 -2.18
N ASP A 30 1.42 -10.03 -2.78
CA ASP A 30 2.77 -9.59 -2.37
C ASP A 30 2.73 -8.99 -0.96
N VAL A 31 1.69 -8.21 -0.65
CA VAL A 31 1.48 -7.65 0.69
C VAL A 31 1.27 -8.78 1.70
N LYS A 32 0.48 -9.80 1.34
CA LYS A 32 0.29 -11.00 2.17
C LYS A 32 1.61 -11.73 2.42
N GLU A 33 2.46 -11.87 1.41
CA GLU A 33 3.73 -12.58 1.52
C GLU A 33 4.71 -11.89 2.49
N ARG A 34 4.60 -10.56 2.64
CA ARG A 34 5.37 -9.77 3.62
C ARG A 34 4.65 -9.54 4.94
N SER A 35 3.50 -10.16 5.16
CA SER A 35 2.70 -9.99 6.38
C SER A 35 2.41 -11.32 7.05
N GLU A 36 2.22 -11.30 8.36
CA GLU A 36 1.80 -12.47 9.13
C GLU A 36 0.29 -12.76 9.01
N TYR A 37 -0.45 -11.86 8.35
CA TYR A 37 -1.91 -11.93 8.26
C TYR A 37 -2.38 -12.91 7.17
N HIS A 38 -3.55 -13.51 7.42
CA HIS A 38 -4.23 -14.31 6.41
C HIS A 38 -4.63 -13.45 5.20
N TYR A 39 -4.65 -14.05 4.01
CA TYR A 39 -4.95 -13.33 2.76
C TYR A 39 -6.30 -12.59 2.81
N ASN A 40 -7.33 -13.18 3.42
CA ASN A 40 -8.64 -12.54 3.57
C ASN A 40 -8.57 -11.27 4.44
N THR A 41 -7.72 -11.25 5.47
CA THR A 41 -7.48 -10.06 6.31
C THR A 41 -6.83 -8.96 5.48
N VAL A 42 -5.88 -9.32 4.62
CA VAL A 42 -5.27 -8.39 3.66
C VAL A 42 -6.33 -7.82 2.72
N VAL A 43 -7.13 -8.67 2.08
CA VAL A 43 -8.18 -8.23 1.16
C VAL A 43 -9.17 -7.27 1.84
N THR A 44 -9.66 -7.61 3.03
CA THR A 44 -10.61 -6.76 3.78
C THR A 44 -9.99 -5.45 4.27
N ALA A 45 -8.70 -5.44 4.60
CA ALA A 45 -7.99 -4.21 4.97
C ALA A 45 -7.90 -3.22 3.81
N PHE A 46 -7.76 -3.70 2.57
CA PHE A 46 -7.68 -2.86 1.36
C PHE A 46 -9.00 -2.74 0.59
N ASP A 47 -10.10 -3.30 1.10
CA ASP A 47 -11.44 -3.10 0.56
C ASP A 47 -12.02 -1.77 1.09
N PRO A 48 -12.25 -0.77 0.21
CA PRO A 48 -12.76 0.54 0.62
C PRO A 48 -14.22 0.52 1.11
N GLU A 49 -14.99 -0.51 0.79
CA GLU A 49 -16.36 -0.67 1.26
C GLU A 49 -16.42 -1.41 2.61
N HIS A 50 -15.32 -2.08 2.99
CA HIS A 50 -15.24 -2.81 4.25
C HIS A 50 -14.81 -1.90 5.42
N LYS A 51 -15.47 -2.03 6.58
CA LYS A 51 -15.23 -1.19 7.77
C LYS A 51 -13.91 -1.50 8.49
N HIS A 52 -13.39 -2.72 8.32
CA HIS A 52 -12.16 -3.15 8.98
C HIS A 52 -10.97 -2.28 8.55
N TRP A 53 -10.22 -1.77 9.53
CA TRP A 53 -9.01 -1.02 9.31
C TRP A 53 -7.87 -1.75 10.01
N ASN A 54 -6.78 -2.00 9.30
CA ASN A 54 -5.59 -2.62 9.84
C ASN A 54 -4.39 -1.72 9.54
N GLN A 55 -3.94 -0.97 10.55
CA GLN A 55 -2.87 0.01 10.38
C GLN A 55 -1.56 -0.65 9.94
N SER A 56 -1.21 -1.82 10.49
CA SER A 56 0.04 -2.53 10.14
C SER A 56 0.10 -2.90 8.65
N LEU A 57 -1.02 -3.34 8.07
CA LEU A 57 -1.09 -3.64 6.64
C LEU A 57 -0.99 -2.36 5.79
N ILE A 58 -1.61 -1.27 6.24
CA ILE A 58 -1.53 0.03 5.56
C ILE A 58 -0.09 0.56 5.56
N ASP A 59 0.60 0.48 6.69
CA ASP A 59 1.99 0.91 6.83
C ASP A 59 2.92 0.05 5.96
N LEU A 60 2.73 -1.27 5.98
CA LEU A 60 3.47 -2.21 5.13
C LEU A 60 3.28 -1.89 3.63
N ALA A 61 2.04 -1.65 3.20
CA ALA A 61 1.78 -1.26 1.81
C ALA A 61 2.45 0.07 1.44
N ALA A 62 2.48 1.04 2.36
CA ALA A 62 3.16 2.31 2.15
C ALA A 62 4.68 2.14 2.01
N GLU A 63 5.28 1.27 2.83
CA GLU A 63 6.70 0.89 2.74
C GLU A 63 7.02 0.25 1.39
N MET A 64 6.24 -0.74 0.94
CA MET A 64 6.43 -1.39 -0.37
C MET A 64 6.34 -0.39 -1.53
N ILE A 65 5.43 0.59 -1.45
CA ILE A 65 5.32 1.66 -2.45
C ILE A 65 6.55 2.56 -2.42
N ALA A 66 7.06 2.91 -1.23
CA ALA A 66 8.23 3.75 -1.08
C ALA A 66 9.50 3.07 -1.65
N GLU A 67 9.68 1.78 -1.39
CA GLU A 67 10.75 0.96 -1.96
C GLU A 67 10.71 0.99 -3.50
N LYS A 68 9.54 0.70 -4.10
CA LYS A 68 9.38 0.75 -5.56
C LYS A 68 9.65 2.12 -6.16
N LYS A 69 9.23 3.19 -5.48
CA LYS A 69 9.53 4.57 -5.90
C LYS A 69 11.03 4.86 -5.86
N LYS A 70 11.72 4.37 -4.83
CA LYS A 70 13.18 4.53 -4.70
C LYS A 70 13.91 3.79 -5.82
N GLU A 71 13.57 2.52 -6.05
CA GLU A 71 14.11 1.72 -7.17
C GLU A 71 13.91 2.42 -8.52
N ALA A 72 12.71 2.97 -8.76
CA ALA A 72 12.40 3.68 -10.00
C ALA A 72 13.22 4.97 -10.17
N LYS A 73 13.51 5.68 -9.06
CA LYS A 73 14.33 6.91 -9.08
C LYS A 73 15.80 6.60 -9.35
N GLU A 74 16.35 5.56 -8.71
CA GLU A 74 17.73 5.12 -8.92
C GLU A 74 17.96 4.65 -10.36
N LYS A 75 17.02 3.89 -10.92
CA LYS A 75 17.06 3.49 -12.34
C LYS A 75 17.11 4.70 -13.28
N LYS A 76 16.29 5.72 -13.03
CA LYS A 76 16.29 6.95 -13.84
C LYS A 76 17.61 7.72 -13.73
N GLN A 77 18.19 7.84 -12.53
CA GLN A 77 19.49 8.52 -12.35
C GLN A 77 20.61 7.80 -13.09
N SER A 78 20.65 6.46 -13.07
CA SER A 78 21.66 5.66 -13.78
C SER A 78 21.60 5.78 -15.31
N LEU A 79 20.45 6.19 -15.87
CA LEU A 79 20.23 6.38 -17.31
C LEU A 79 20.57 7.80 -17.78
N LEU A 80 20.62 8.77 -16.87
CA LEU A 80 20.99 10.17 -17.17
C LEU A 80 22.50 10.43 -17.07
N THR A 81 23.25 9.53 -16.43
CA THR A 81 24.71 9.62 -16.27
C THR A 81 25.49 8.72 -17.23
N LYS A 82 24.84 8.15 -18.24
CA LYS A 82 25.45 7.41 -19.35
C LYS A 82 25.21 8.17 -20.64
#